data_AF-Q6DKU1-F1
#
_entry.id   AF-Q6DKU1-F1
#
_cell.length_a   1.000
_cell.length_b   1.000
_cell.length_c   1.000
_cell.angle_alpha   90.00
_cell.angle_beta   90.00
_cell.angle_gamma   90.00
#
_symmetry.space_group_name_H-M   'P 1'
#
loop_
_entity.id
_entity.type
_entity.pdbx_description
1 polymer ?
#
loop_
_entity_poly.entity_id
_entity_poly.type
_entity_poly.pdbx_seq_one_letter_code
_entity_poly.pdbx_strand_id
1 'polypeptide(L)' 'DVLGKYHPHCDSACYEAMVLMAQPFSYRYPLIEGQGNWGSPDDPKSFAAMRYTEAKLS' A
#
# COMPACT_ATOMS: atom_id res chain seq x y z
N ASP A 1 -12.98 -3.80 -3.99
CA ASP A 1 -13.94 -4.16 -2.92
C ASP A 1 -14.09 -3.15 -1.78
N VAL A 2 -13.03 -2.48 -1.32
CA VAL A 2 -13.11 -1.56 -0.16
C VAL A 2 -13.90 -0.28 -0.45
N LEU A 3 -13.64 0.38 -1.59
CA LEU A 3 -14.25 1.68 -1.91
C LEU A 3 -15.77 1.63 -2.14
N GLY A 4 -16.24 0.53 -2.73
CA GLY A 4 -17.66 0.33 -3.00
C GLY A 4 -18.48 -0.19 -1.81
N LYS A 5 -17.82 -0.59 -0.70
CA LYS A 5 -18.48 -1.23 0.45
C LYS A 5 -18.30 -0.47 1.76
N TYR A 6 -17.11 0.09 2.01
CA TYR A 6 -16.74 0.59 3.35
C TYR A 6 -16.09 1.97 3.35
N HIS A 7 -15.59 2.47 2.21
CA HIS A 7 -14.88 3.75 2.17
C HIS A 7 -15.22 4.58 0.92
N PRO A 8 -16.18 5.52 0.98
CA PRO A 8 -16.70 6.25 -0.19
C PRO A 8 -15.79 7.44 -0.60
N HIS A 9 -14.48 7.21 -0.67
CA HIS A 9 -13.49 8.22 -1.07
C HIS A 9 -12.69 7.78 -2.30
N CYS A 10 -11.71 8.57 -2.70
CA CYS A 10 -10.89 8.29 -3.88
C CYS A 10 -10.01 7.04 -3.68
N ASP A 11 -9.78 6.31 -4.76
CA ASP A 11 -8.94 5.11 -4.80
C ASP A 11 -7.48 5.41 -4.47
N SER A 12 -6.97 6.53 -4.96
CA SER A 12 -5.62 7.02 -4.70
C SER A 12 -5.32 7.10 -3.20
N ALA A 13 -6.17 7.76 -2.42
CA ALA A 13 -6.01 7.91 -0.98
C ALA A 13 -6.02 6.55 -0.25
N CYS A 14 -6.89 5.64 -0.68
CA CYS A 14 -7.01 4.31 -0.09
C CYS A 14 -5.75 3.46 -0.34
N TYR A 15 -5.15 3.58 -1.52
CA TYR A 15 -3.94 2.86 -1.88
C TYR A 15 -2.66 3.44 -1.31
N GLU A 16 -2.54 4.77 -1.23
CA GLU A 16 -1.42 5.40 -0.53
C GLU A 16 -1.35 4.93 0.92
N ALA A 17 -2.50 4.84 1.60
CA ALA A 17 -2.58 4.26 2.93
C ALA A 17 -2.17 2.77 2.96
N MET A 18 -2.56 1.99 1.95
CA MET A 18 -2.19 0.58 1.82
C MET A 18 -0.68 0.39 1.62
N VAL A 19 -0.07 1.24 0.79
CA VAL A 19 1.38 1.23 0.54
C VAL A 19 2.15 1.53 1.82
N LEU A 20 1.71 2.53 2.59
CA LEU A 20 2.29 2.84 3.90
C LEU A 20 2.27 1.64 4.85
N MET A 21 1.15 0.90 4.91
CA MET A 21 1.00 -0.27 5.78
C MET A 21 1.85 -1.48 5.34
N ALA A 22 2.31 -1.51 4.09
CA ALA A 22 3.18 -2.56 3.55
C ALA A 22 4.68 -2.23 3.68
N GLN A 23 5.04 -0.97 3.94
CA GLN A 23 6.43 -0.53 4.01
C GLN A 23 7.08 -0.84 5.37
N PRO A 24 8.11 -1.70 5.45
CA PRO A 24 8.76 -2.08 6.71
C PRO A 24 9.61 -0.95 7.33
N PHE A 25 9.94 0.07 6.55
CA PHE A 25 10.64 1.27 7.03
C PHE A 25 9.67 2.34 7.57
N SER A 26 8.39 2.27 7.19
CA SER A 26 7.35 3.19 7.68
C SER A 26 6.61 2.61 8.90
N TYR A 27 6.34 1.30 8.91
CA TYR A 27 5.71 0.59 10.02
C TYR A 27 6.69 -0.38 10.68
N ARG A 28 6.77 -0.34 12.01
CA ARG A 28 7.60 -1.26 12.79
C ARG A 28 7.17 -2.73 12.65
N TYR A 29 5.86 -2.94 12.51
CA TYR A 29 5.22 -4.23 12.24
C TYR A 29 4.25 -4.02 11.06
N PRO A 30 4.67 -4.36 9.83
CA PRO A 30 3.81 -4.24 8.66
C PRO A 30 2.54 -5.07 8.81
N LEU A 31 1.40 -4.51 8.39
CA LEU A 31 0.12 -5.22 8.40
C LEU A 31 -0.13 -5.97 7.07
N ILE A 32 0.64 -5.62 6.05
CA ILE A 32 0.49 -6.10 4.68
C ILE A 32 1.85 -6.58 4.20
N GLU A 33 1.89 -7.81 3.69
CA GLU A 33 2.99 -8.35 2.90
C GLU A 33 2.75 -8.02 1.42
N GLY A 34 3.58 -7.14 0.87
CA GLY A 34 3.53 -6.73 -0.52
C GLY A 34 4.59 -7.42 -1.38
N GLN A 35 4.22 -7.87 -2.59
CA GLN A 35 5.16 -8.23 -3.66
C GLN A 35 5.13 -7.18 -4.78
N GLY A 36 6.28 -6.94 -5.41
CA GLY A 36 6.48 -5.87 -6.39
C GLY A 36 7.17 -4.63 -5.81
N ASN A 37 7.05 -3.48 -6.48
CA ASN A 37 7.65 -2.23 -6.01
C ASN A 37 6.69 -1.44 -5.10
N TRP A 38 6.95 -1.48 -3.79
CA TRP A 38 6.18 -0.80 -2.74
C TRP A 38 6.86 0.49 -2.22
N GLY A 39 7.80 1.04 -2.98
CA GLY A 39 8.62 2.18 -2.57
C GLY A 39 9.92 1.75 -1.89
N SER A 40 10.82 2.71 -1.77
CA SER A 40 12.16 2.53 -1.20
C SER A 40 12.33 3.40 0.04
N PRO A 41 13.22 3.07 1.00
CA PRO A 41 13.53 3.94 2.12
C PRO A 41 13.98 5.36 1.72
N ASP A 42 14.72 5.47 0.61
CA ASP A 42 15.25 6.75 0.11
C ASP A 42 14.18 7.58 -0.61
N ASP A 43 13.20 6.92 -1.23
CA ASP A 43 12.05 7.55 -1.86
C ASP A 43 10.77 6.72 -1.60
N PRO A 44 10.09 7.00 -0.48
CA PRO A 44 8.89 6.28 -0.07
C PRO A 44 7.71 6.44 -1.05
N LYS A 45 7.73 7.47 -1.91
CA LYS A 45 6.68 7.76 -2.88
C LYS A 45 6.93 7.12 -4.25
N SER A 46 8.09 6.50 -4.45
CA SER A 46 8.43 5.74 -5.67
C SER A 46 7.82 4.33 -5.67
N PHE A 47 6.54 4.21 -5.34
CA PHE A 47 5.80 2.94 -5.37
C PHE A 47 5.11 2.74 -6.72
N ALA A 48 5.00 1.48 -7.16
CA ALA A 48 4.30 1.17 -8.40
C ALA A 48 2.78 1.38 -8.24
N ALA A 49 2.08 1.58 -9.36
CA ALA A 49 0.62 1.67 -9.36
C ALA A 49 -0.02 0.34 -8.92
N MET A 50 -1.21 0.40 -8.29
CA MET A 50 -1.90 -0.76 -7.68
C MET A 50 -2.05 -1.97 -8.59
N ARG A 51 -2.11 -1.76 -9.90
CA ARG A 51 -2.23 -2.81 -10.92
C ARG A 51 -0.97 -3.68 -11.08
N TYR A 52 0.16 -3.26 -10.53
CA TYR A 52 1.46 -3.93 -10.64
C TYR A 52 2.00 -4.44 -9.29
N THR A 53 1.20 -4.32 -8.24
CA THR A 53 1.58 -4.69 -6.87
C THR A 53 0.60 -5.70 -6.32
N GLU A 54 1.11 -6.78 -5.72
CA GLU A 54 0.29 -7.81 -5.09
C GLU A 54 0.40 -7.66 -3.57
N ALA A 55 -0.73 -7.78 -2.85
CA ALA A 55 -0.79 -7.58 -1.41
C ALA A 55 -1.47 -8.76 -0.73
N LYS A 56 -0.91 -9.21 0.39
CA LYS A 56 -1.44 -10.25 1.28
C LYS A 56 -1.39 -9.75 2.72
N LEU A 57 -2.31 -10.20 3.57
CA LEU A 57 -2.22 -9.94 5.02
C LEU A 57 -1.07 -10.77 5.64
N SER A 58 -0.30 -10.15 6.53
CA SER A 58 0.80 -10.79 7.28
C SER A 58 0.30 -11.74 8.36
#